data_AF-A0A9D1NGP5-F1
#
_entry.id   AF-A0A9D1NGP5-F1
#
_cell.length_a   1.000
_cell.length_b   1.000
_cell.length_c   1.000
_cell.angle_alpha   90.00
_cell.angle_beta   90.00
_cell.angle_gamma   90.00
#
_symmetry.space_group_name_H-M   'P 1'
#
loop_
_entity.id
_entity.type
_entity.pdbx_description
1 polymer ?
#
loop_
_entity_poly.entity_id
_entity_poly.type
_entity_poly.pdbx_seq_one_letter_code
_entity_poly.pdbx_strand_id
1 'polypeptide(L)'
;MTKKQKKMLWRIGASAVLMLAAFLLPLKGIYRLIAFLIPYAVIGWDVLWKAVRNIAHGQVFDENFLMALATVGAFFTGDFPEGVAVMLFYQVGELFQSYAVGRSRKSIASLMDIRPDYANIERDGQLKQVDPGEVAVGDVIVIKAGEKVPLDGVVLEGASALDTAALTGESLPRDVVPGDDVISGCINQSGLLRVRVTKAFGESTVARILNLVENSSSKKAKAENFITKFARYYTPCVVIGALLLAVLPPLFFDGAWNDWIHRALIFLVISCPCALVIS
;
A
#
# COMPACT_ATOMS: atom_id res chain seq x y z
N MET A 1 6.03 0.82 -9.92
CA MET A 1 6.54 0.11 -8.73
C MET A 1 7.30 1.08 -7.83
N THR A 2 7.04 1.05 -6.52
CA THR A 2 7.74 1.86 -5.52
C THR A 2 9.17 1.34 -5.26
N LYS A 3 10.04 2.16 -4.65
CA LYS A 3 11.41 1.73 -4.26
C LYS A 3 11.38 0.47 -3.38
N LYS A 4 10.40 0.36 -2.48
CA LYS A 4 10.19 -0.80 -1.60
C LYS A 4 9.84 -2.07 -2.40
N GLN A 5 8.94 -1.96 -3.38
CA GLN A 5 8.58 -3.09 -4.26
C GLN A 5 9.77 -3.58 -5.09
N LYS A 6 10.60 -2.67 -5.63
CA LYS A 6 11.82 -3.05 -6.36
C LYS A 6 12.81 -3.81 -5.47
N LYS A 7 13.02 -3.35 -4.23
CA LYS A 7 13.89 -4.05 -3.26
C LYS A 7 13.35 -5.44 -2.92
N MET A 8 12.04 -5.58 -2.75
CA MET A 8 11.40 -6.87 -2.45
C MET A 8 11.49 -7.84 -3.62
N LEU A 9 11.24 -7.37 -4.85
CA LEU A 9 11.41 -8.17 -6.07
C LEU A 9 12.86 -8.64 -6.25
N TRP A 10 13.83 -7.77 -5.96
CA TRP A 10 15.24 -8.15 -6.00
C TRP A 10 15.59 -9.23 -4.97
N ARG A 11 15.07 -9.12 -3.73
CA ARG A 11 15.24 -10.16 -2.69
C ARG A 11 14.60 -11.49 -3.10
N ILE A 12 13.39 -11.46 -3.66
CA ILE A 12 12.71 -12.66 -4.18
C ILE A 12 13.54 -13.32 -5.27
N GLY A 13 13.98 -12.54 -6.27
CA GLY A 13 14.82 -13.04 -7.37
C GLY A 13 16.14 -13.61 -6.87
N ALA A 14 16.86 -12.90 -6.00
CA ALA A 14 18.11 -13.36 -5.43
C ALA A 14 17.92 -14.66 -4.62
N SER A 15 16.88 -14.74 -3.80
CA SER A 15 16.61 -15.92 -2.97
C SER A 15 16.19 -17.14 -3.80
N ALA A 16 15.41 -16.93 -4.88
CA ALA A 16 15.04 -18.00 -5.81
C ALA A 16 16.25 -18.54 -6.56
N VAL A 17 17.15 -17.67 -7.04
CA VAL A 17 18.41 -18.08 -7.70
C VAL A 17 19.31 -18.83 -6.73
N LEU A 18 19.49 -18.32 -5.51
CA LEU A 18 20.28 -18.96 -4.47
C LEU A 18 19.69 -20.32 -4.06
N MET A 19 18.37 -20.43 -3.94
CA MET A 19 17.69 -21.70 -3.67
C MET A 19 17.91 -22.71 -4.80
N LEU A 20 17.77 -22.30 -6.06
CA LEU A 20 18.02 -23.17 -7.23
C LEU A 20 19.49 -23.63 -7.26
N ALA A 21 20.44 -22.73 -7.01
CA ALA A 21 21.85 -23.08 -6.93
C ALA A 21 22.14 -24.08 -5.79
N ALA A 22 21.55 -23.86 -4.60
CA ALA A 22 21.67 -24.77 -3.46
C ALA A 22 21.02 -26.14 -3.71
N PHE A 23 19.96 -26.20 -4.54
CA PHE A 23 19.28 -27.44 -4.91
C PHE A 23 20.06 -28.24 -5.96
N LEU A 24 20.69 -27.58 -6.93
CA LEU A 24 21.48 -28.22 -7.99
C LEU A 24 22.85 -28.73 -7.51
N LEU A 25 23.42 -28.10 -6.48
CA LEU A 25 24.68 -28.55 -5.88
C LEU A 25 24.40 -29.74 -4.95
N PRO A 26 25.07 -30.90 -5.14
CA PRO A 26 24.92 -32.07 -4.27
C PRO A 26 25.68 -31.87 -2.94
N LEU A 27 25.26 -30.87 -2.16
CA LEU A 27 25.83 -30.53 -0.87
C LEU A 27 25.32 -31.50 0.20
N LYS A 28 26.21 -31.96 1.07
CA LYS A 28 25.89 -32.88 2.17
C LYS A 28 26.17 -32.22 3.53
N GLY A 29 25.38 -32.60 4.53
CA GLY A 29 25.57 -32.19 5.92
C GLY A 29 25.48 -30.67 6.12
N ILE A 30 26.41 -30.12 6.91
CA ILE A 30 26.45 -28.71 7.32
C ILE A 30 26.49 -27.75 6.12
N TYR A 31 27.15 -28.14 5.02
CA TYR A 31 27.22 -27.30 3.81
C TYR A 31 25.85 -27.12 3.16
N ARG A 32 24.98 -28.14 3.23
CA ARG A 32 23.60 -28.04 2.74
C ARG A 32 22.80 -27.08 3.61
N LEU A 33 22.92 -27.18 4.93
CA LEU A 33 22.26 -26.28 5.86
C LEU A 33 22.67 -24.83 5.60
N ILE A 34 23.97 -24.54 5.50
CA ILE A 34 24.47 -23.18 5.24
C ILE A 34 23.95 -22.66 3.88
N ALA A 35 23.95 -23.50 2.85
CA ALA A 35 23.49 -23.11 1.52
C ALA A 35 22.01 -22.73 1.47
N PHE A 36 21.15 -23.36 2.28
CA PHE A 36 19.72 -23.00 2.39
C PHE A 36 19.44 -21.92 3.45
N LEU A 37 20.30 -21.76 4.46
CA LEU A 37 20.18 -20.71 5.47
C LEU A 37 20.36 -19.31 4.86
N ILE A 38 21.27 -19.16 3.88
CA ILE A 38 21.53 -17.89 3.20
C ILE A 38 20.27 -17.37 2.48
N PRO A 39 19.64 -18.10 1.52
CA PRO A 39 18.41 -17.63 0.88
C PRO A 39 17.27 -17.46 1.88
N TYR A 40 17.16 -18.34 2.90
CA TYR A 40 16.18 -18.20 3.97
C TYR A 40 16.31 -16.87 4.72
N ALA A 41 17.53 -16.50 5.13
CA ALA A 41 17.78 -15.23 5.81
C ALA A 41 17.49 -14.03 4.90
N VAL A 42 17.92 -14.09 3.63
CA VAL A 42 17.69 -13.00 2.67
C VAL A 42 16.19 -12.73 2.48
N ILE A 43 15.35 -13.76 2.41
CA ILE A 43 13.91 -13.59 2.17
C ILE A 43 13.08 -13.43 3.44
N GLY A 44 13.41 -14.19 4.49
CA GLY A 44 12.62 -14.35 5.70
C GLY A 44 12.95 -13.39 6.82
N TRP A 45 14.07 -12.64 6.75
CA TRP A 45 14.51 -11.74 7.83
C TRP A 45 13.42 -10.79 8.33
N ASP A 46 12.65 -10.21 7.41
CA ASP A 46 11.60 -9.25 7.77
C ASP A 46 10.45 -9.93 8.54
N VAL A 47 10.11 -11.17 8.16
CA VAL A 47 9.04 -11.97 8.77
C VAL A 47 9.48 -12.43 10.16
N LEU A 48 10.69 -12.96 10.27
CA LEU A 48 11.27 -13.40 11.54
C LEU A 48 11.37 -12.24 12.54
N TRP A 49 11.87 -11.09 12.09
CA TRP A 49 11.99 -9.92 12.96
C TRP A 49 10.62 -9.38 13.40
N LYS A 50 9.63 -9.37 12.50
CA LYS A 50 8.24 -9.02 12.85
C LYS A 50 7.66 -10.01 13.87
N ALA A 51 7.85 -11.31 13.67
CA ALA A 51 7.36 -12.33 14.59
C ALA A 51 7.91 -12.11 16.01
N VAL A 52 9.23 -11.95 16.14
CA VAL A 52 9.89 -11.68 17.44
C VAL A 52 9.37 -10.40 18.07
N ARG A 53 9.25 -9.32 17.28
CA ARG A 53 8.72 -8.04 17.77
C ARG A 53 7.26 -8.16 18.22
N ASN A 54 6.42 -8.86 17.47
CA ASN A 54 4.99 -9.00 17.75
C ASN A 54 4.75 -9.87 18.99
N ILE A 55 5.52 -10.94 19.16
CA ILE A 55 5.56 -11.72 20.40
C ILE A 55 5.89 -10.81 21.59
N ALA A 56 6.93 -9.98 21.47
CA ALA A 56 7.36 -9.08 22.54
C ALA A 56 6.30 -8.03 22.92
N HIS A 57 5.39 -7.68 22.00
CA HIS A 57 4.27 -6.75 22.24
C HIS A 57 2.95 -7.47 22.61
N GLY A 58 2.98 -8.78 22.89
CA GLY A 58 1.81 -9.56 23.31
C GLY A 58 0.93 -10.07 22.16
N GLN A 59 1.34 -9.91 20.91
CA GLN A 59 0.64 -10.41 19.72
C GLN A 59 1.27 -11.73 19.23
N VAL A 60 1.11 -12.79 20.01
CA VAL A 60 1.76 -14.10 19.78
C VAL A 60 1.12 -14.94 18.68
N PHE A 61 -0.15 -14.73 18.34
CA PHE A 61 -0.88 -15.53 17.35
C PHE A 61 -1.18 -14.74 16.08
N ASP A 62 -0.13 -14.25 15.43
CA ASP A 62 -0.22 -13.59 14.14
C ASP A 62 0.26 -14.51 12.99
N GLU A 63 0.14 -14.02 11.76
CA GLU A 63 0.62 -14.74 10.57
C GLU A 63 2.15 -14.91 10.57
N ASN A 64 2.90 -13.93 11.08
CA ASN A 64 4.36 -13.96 11.09
C ASN A 64 4.87 -15.04 12.05
N PHE A 65 4.19 -15.23 13.18
CA PHE A 65 4.48 -16.28 14.14
C PHE A 65 4.29 -17.66 13.54
N LEU A 66 3.15 -17.91 12.88
CA LEU A 66 2.89 -19.19 12.23
C LEU A 66 3.96 -19.50 11.17
N MET A 67 4.26 -18.52 10.31
CA MET A 67 5.28 -18.63 9.26
C MET A 67 6.68 -18.86 9.83
N ALA A 68 7.05 -18.15 10.90
CA ALA A 68 8.32 -18.34 11.58
C ALA A 68 8.42 -19.74 12.19
N LEU A 69 7.40 -20.17 12.94
CA LEU A 69 7.38 -21.48 13.60
C LEU A 69 7.44 -22.63 12.58
N ALA A 70 6.64 -22.57 11.51
CA ALA A 70 6.60 -23.60 10.48
C ALA A 70 7.95 -23.72 9.75
N THR A 71 8.53 -22.60 9.34
CA THR A 71 9.77 -22.60 8.53
C THR A 71 11.01 -22.88 9.36
N VAL A 72 11.08 -22.37 10.60
CA VAL A 72 12.15 -22.74 11.54
C VAL A 72 12.03 -24.22 11.90
N GLY A 73 10.82 -24.73 12.10
CA GLY A 73 10.55 -26.14 12.32
C GLY A 73 11.03 -27.04 11.18
N ALA A 74 10.76 -26.66 9.93
CA ALA A 74 11.27 -27.37 8.75
C ALA A 74 12.81 -27.43 8.70
N PHE A 75 13.49 -26.38 9.16
CA PHE A 75 14.95 -26.39 9.28
C PHE A 75 15.45 -27.37 10.35
N PHE A 76 14.68 -27.61 11.42
CA PHE A 76 15.02 -28.61 12.43
C PHE A 76 14.77 -30.05 11.98
N THR A 77 13.81 -30.30 11.08
CA THR A 77 13.57 -31.64 10.51
C THR A 77 14.50 -31.98 9.35
N GLY A 78 15.19 -30.98 8.78
CA GLY A 78 16.08 -31.15 7.62
C GLY A 78 15.41 -30.87 6.28
N ASP A 79 14.14 -30.45 6.30
CA ASP A 79 13.34 -30.03 5.14
C ASP A 79 13.65 -28.56 4.78
N PHE A 80 14.93 -28.28 4.51
CA PHE A 80 15.41 -26.93 4.21
C PHE A 80 14.79 -26.32 2.94
N PRO A 81 14.66 -27.06 1.81
CA PRO A 81 14.03 -26.52 0.61
C PRO A 81 12.59 -26.04 0.86
N GLU A 82 11.83 -26.77 1.66
CA GLU A 82 10.44 -26.50 2.01
C GLU A 82 10.33 -25.19 2.81
N GLY A 83 11.16 -25.02 3.83
CA GLY A 83 11.21 -23.79 4.63
C GLY A 83 11.53 -22.53 3.81
N VAL A 84 12.45 -22.64 2.84
CA VAL A 84 12.79 -21.54 1.92
C VAL A 84 11.67 -21.28 0.93
N ALA A 85 11.07 -22.33 0.36
CA ALA A 85 9.98 -22.22 -0.60
C ALA A 85 8.76 -21.51 -0.01
N VAL A 86 8.36 -21.87 1.21
CA VAL A 86 7.24 -21.24 1.92
C VAL A 86 7.45 -19.73 2.11
N MET A 87 8.65 -19.31 2.52
CA MET A 87 8.98 -17.88 2.65
C MET A 87 9.00 -17.16 1.29
N LEU A 88 9.51 -17.81 0.25
CA LEU A 88 9.50 -17.29 -1.12
C LEU A 88 8.07 -17.03 -1.60
N PHE A 89 7.17 -18.02 -1.48
CA PHE A 89 5.78 -17.88 -1.90
C PHE A 89 5.04 -16.80 -1.11
N TYR A 90 5.26 -16.72 0.20
CA TYR A 90 4.69 -15.64 1.02
C TYR A 90 5.12 -14.25 0.54
N GLN A 91 6.42 -14.05 0.30
CA GLN A 91 6.94 -12.75 -0.16
C GLN A 91 6.46 -12.40 -1.57
N VAL A 92 6.27 -13.38 -2.45
CA VAL A 92 5.63 -13.19 -3.75
C VAL A 92 4.18 -12.75 -3.58
N GLY A 93 3.41 -13.41 -2.70
CA GLY A 93 2.03 -13.01 -2.38
C GLY A 93 1.94 -11.58 -1.85
N GLU A 94 2.78 -11.23 -0.87
CA GLU A 94 2.90 -9.87 -0.33
C GLU A 94 3.27 -8.84 -1.41
N LEU A 95 4.08 -9.21 -2.41
CA LEU A 95 4.42 -8.33 -3.52
C LEU A 95 3.18 -8.04 -4.36
N PHE A 96 2.43 -9.08 -4.73
CA PHE A 96 1.18 -8.93 -5.48
C PHE A 96 0.15 -8.11 -4.72
N GLN A 97 -0.05 -8.38 -3.43
CA GLN A 97 -0.93 -7.61 -2.56
C GLN A 97 -0.51 -6.13 -2.52
N SER A 98 0.78 -5.85 -2.29
CA SER A 98 1.30 -4.48 -2.25
C SER A 98 1.14 -3.76 -3.60
N TYR A 99 1.27 -4.49 -4.71
CA TYR A 99 1.13 -3.97 -6.06
C TYR A 99 -0.32 -3.62 -6.38
N ALA A 100 -1.26 -4.51 -6.04
CA ALA A 100 -2.69 -4.30 -6.19
C ALA A 100 -3.15 -3.04 -5.42
N VAL A 101 -2.70 -2.85 -4.17
CA VAL A 101 -3.03 -1.66 -3.38
C VAL A 101 -2.33 -0.40 -3.90
N GLY A 102 -1.09 -0.52 -4.39
CA GLY A 102 -0.29 0.62 -4.85
C GLY A 102 -0.82 1.31 -6.11
N ARG A 103 -1.52 0.59 -6.99
CA ARG A 103 -2.06 1.15 -8.24
C ARG A 103 -3.12 2.23 -7.98
N SER A 104 -3.90 2.11 -6.90
CA SER A 104 -4.94 3.07 -6.55
C SER A 104 -4.41 4.46 -6.19
N ARG A 105 -3.24 4.54 -5.51
CA ARG A 105 -2.66 5.84 -5.10
C ARG A 105 -2.08 6.65 -6.25
N LYS A 106 -1.61 5.98 -7.32
CA LYS A 106 -0.95 6.66 -8.43
C LYS A 106 -1.95 7.45 -9.30
N SER A 107 -3.19 6.97 -9.41
CA SER A 107 -4.28 7.69 -10.07
C SER A 107 -4.72 8.97 -9.34
N ILE A 108 -4.38 9.08 -8.05
CA ILE A 108 -4.69 10.25 -7.22
C ILE A 108 -3.62 11.31 -7.37
N ALA A 109 -2.35 10.90 -7.42
CA ALA A 109 -1.24 11.83 -7.60
C ALA A 109 -1.35 12.63 -8.92
N SER A 110 -1.93 12.06 -9.98
CA SER A 110 -2.20 12.79 -11.22
C SER A 110 -3.29 13.85 -11.09
N LEU A 111 -4.16 13.78 -10.07
CA LEU A 111 -5.12 14.84 -9.74
C LEU A 111 -4.47 15.96 -8.91
N MET A 112 -3.28 15.74 -8.33
CA MET A 112 -2.58 16.77 -7.55
C MET A 112 -2.01 17.89 -8.43
N ASP A 113 -1.80 17.63 -9.73
CA ASP A 113 -1.43 18.67 -10.71
C ASP A 113 -2.58 19.68 -10.95
N ILE A 114 -3.80 19.41 -10.45
CA ILE A 114 -4.93 20.36 -10.52
C ILE A 114 -4.81 21.43 -9.43
N ARG A 115 -4.01 21.21 -8.38
CA ARG A 115 -3.88 22.18 -7.30
C ARG A 115 -3.26 23.49 -7.85
N PRO A 116 -3.88 24.64 -7.60
CA PRO A 116 -3.30 25.93 -7.92
C PRO A 116 -2.16 26.26 -6.94
N ASP A 117 -1.04 26.75 -7.47
CA ASP A 117 0.15 27.05 -6.68
C ASP A 117 0.08 28.42 -5.97
N TYR A 118 -0.72 29.35 -6.51
CA TYR A 118 -0.87 30.71 -6.00
C TYR A 118 -2.20 31.32 -6.43
N ALA A 119 -2.59 32.41 -5.76
CA ALA A 119 -3.69 33.28 -6.16
C ALA A 119 -3.19 34.73 -6.28
N ASN A 120 -3.60 35.45 -7.33
CA ASN A 120 -3.36 36.89 -7.42
C ASN A 120 -4.55 37.61 -6.80
N ILE A 121 -4.38 38.15 -5.60
CA ILE A 121 -5.41 38.96 -4.94
C ILE A 121 -5.23 40.44 -5.31
N GLU A 122 -6.34 41.13 -5.52
CA GLU A 122 -6.35 42.57 -5.68
C GLU A 122 -6.67 43.25 -4.34
N ARG A 123 -5.70 43.97 -3.77
CA ARG A 123 -5.88 44.82 -2.57
C ARG A 123 -5.33 46.20 -2.85
N ASP A 124 -6.09 47.23 -2.51
CA ASP A 124 -5.70 48.64 -2.69
C ASP A 124 -5.25 49.00 -4.13
N GLY A 125 -5.86 48.34 -5.13
CA GLY A 125 -5.53 48.53 -6.55
C GLY A 125 -4.20 47.90 -7.00
N GLN A 126 -3.56 47.10 -6.15
CA GLN A 126 -2.35 46.35 -6.49
C GLN A 126 -2.61 44.84 -6.47
N LEU A 127 -1.97 44.15 -7.42
CA LEU A 127 -1.96 42.69 -7.47
C LEU A 127 -0.87 42.15 -6.55
N LYS A 128 -1.27 41.34 -5.58
CA LYS A 128 -0.35 40.60 -4.72
C LYS A 128 -0.53 39.09 -4.94
N GLN A 129 0.57 38.39 -5.11
CA GLN A 129 0.57 36.93 -5.19
C GLN A 129 0.61 36.36 -3.77
N VAL A 130 -0.36 35.51 -3.42
CA VAL A 130 -0.50 34.89 -2.10
C VAL A 130 -0.79 33.39 -2.23
N ASP A 131 -0.62 32.64 -1.15
CA ASP A 131 -1.07 31.25 -1.10
C ASP A 131 -2.61 31.21 -1.20
N PRO A 132 -3.21 30.26 -1.95
CA PRO A 132 -4.67 30.17 -2.06
C PRO A 132 -5.40 30.01 -0.71
N GLY A 133 -4.72 29.49 0.33
CA GLY A 133 -5.25 29.37 1.68
C GLY A 133 -5.36 30.68 2.46
N GLU A 134 -4.66 31.75 2.03
CA GLU A 134 -4.68 33.07 2.66
C GLU A 134 -5.79 33.99 2.11
N VAL A 135 -6.47 33.57 1.03
CA VAL A 135 -7.53 34.34 0.39
C VAL A 135 -8.85 34.13 1.13
N ALA A 136 -9.51 35.22 1.51
CA ALA A 136 -10.78 35.18 2.21
C ALA A 136 -11.97 35.16 1.24
N VAL A 137 -13.12 34.65 1.71
CA VAL A 137 -14.38 34.77 0.98
C VAL A 137 -14.73 36.25 0.81
N GLY A 138 -15.08 36.65 -0.41
CA GLY A 138 -15.35 38.04 -0.78
C GLY A 138 -14.16 38.80 -1.37
N ASP A 139 -12.94 38.28 -1.22
CA ASP A 139 -11.77 38.87 -1.89
C ASP A 139 -11.90 38.77 -3.42
N VAL A 140 -11.31 39.74 -4.13
CA VAL A 140 -11.26 39.75 -5.59
C VAL A 140 -9.91 39.20 -6.03
N ILE A 141 -9.96 38.11 -6.81
CA ILE A 141 -8.79 37.50 -7.43
C ILE A 141 -8.75 37.81 -8.91
N VAL A 142 -7.55 37.93 -9.45
CA VAL A 142 -7.31 38.18 -10.87
C VAL A 142 -6.64 36.97 -11.51
N ILE A 143 -7.26 36.48 -12.57
CA ILE A 143 -6.85 35.25 -13.25
C ILE A 143 -6.49 35.63 -14.69
N LYS A 144 -5.23 35.43 -15.06
CA LYS A 144 -4.72 35.73 -16.40
C LYS A 144 -4.94 34.55 -17.35
N ALA A 145 -4.85 34.81 -18.64
CA ALA A 145 -4.85 33.74 -19.64
C ALA A 145 -3.69 32.77 -19.39
N GLY A 146 -3.96 31.47 -19.46
CA GLY A 146 -3.05 30.37 -19.13
C GLY A 146 -2.97 30.01 -17.65
N GLU A 147 -3.53 30.82 -16.74
CA GLU A 147 -3.51 30.52 -15.31
C GLU A 147 -4.64 29.56 -14.89
N LYS A 148 -4.38 28.76 -13.85
CA LYS A 148 -5.40 27.94 -13.21
C LYS A 148 -6.26 28.80 -12.30
N VAL A 149 -7.56 28.56 -12.28
CA VAL A 149 -8.49 29.19 -11.34
C VAL A 149 -8.15 28.71 -9.92
N PRO A 150 -7.75 29.59 -8.99
CA PRO A 150 -7.25 29.15 -7.69
C PRO A 150 -8.35 28.75 -6.71
N LEU A 151 -9.50 29.43 -6.77
CA LEU A 151 -10.62 29.29 -5.85
C LEU A 151 -11.96 29.41 -6.59
N ASP A 152 -13.00 28.78 -6.04
CA ASP A 152 -14.36 28.92 -6.55
C ASP A 152 -14.87 30.35 -6.33
N GLY A 153 -15.57 30.90 -7.31
CA GLY A 153 -16.02 32.30 -7.26
C GLY A 153 -17.01 32.67 -8.36
N VAL A 154 -17.38 33.95 -8.42
CA VAL A 154 -18.25 34.53 -9.45
C VAL A 154 -17.48 35.59 -10.23
N VAL A 155 -17.57 35.57 -11.56
CA VAL A 155 -16.95 36.59 -12.42
C VAL A 155 -17.58 37.95 -12.16
N LEU A 156 -16.76 38.93 -11.80
CA LEU A 156 -17.15 40.34 -11.71
C LEU A 156 -16.94 41.08 -13.03
N GLU A 157 -15.79 40.85 -13.66
CA GLU A 157 -15.38 41.53 -14.89
C GLU A 157 -14.55 40.60 -15.78
N GLY A 158 -14.66 40.83 -17.09
CA GLY A 158 -13.99 40.04 -18.13
C GLY A 158 -14.88 38.95 -18.71
N ALA A 159 -14.45 38.42 -19.85
CA ALA A 159 -15.04 37.25 -20.50
C ALA A 159 -13.91 36.35 -21.00
N SER A 160 -14.05 35.04 -20.82
CA SER A 160 -13.03 34.07 -21.23
C SER A 160 -13.64 32.68 -21.42
N ALA A 161 -12.87 31.79 -22.03
CA ALA A 161 -13.18 30.37 -22.09
C ALA A 161 -12.38 29.62 -21.00
N LEU A 162 -13.08 28.81 -20.20
CA LEU A 162 -12.47 27.95 -19.18
C LEU A 162 -12.38 26.51 -19.67
N ASP A 163 -11.17 25.95 -19.61
CA ASP A 163 -10.96 24.52 -19.79
C ASP A 163 -11.38 23.76 -18.53
N THR A 164 -12.44 22.96 -18.67
CA THR A 164 -13.01 22.12 -17.62
C THR A 164 -12.57 20.65 -17.74
N ALA A 165 -11.73 20.29 -18.71
CA ALA A 165 -11.37 18.90 -19.02
C ALA A 165 -10.77 18.17 -17.81
N ALA A 166 -10.03 18.89 -16.95
CA ALA A 166 -9.43 18.33 -15.74
C ALA A 166 -10.47 17.91 -14.67
N LEU A 167 -11.67 18.47 -14.69
CA LEU A 167 -12.69 18.25 -13.65
C LEU A 167 -13.92 17.51 -14.17
N THR A 168 -14.45 17.91 -15.33
CA THR A 168 -15.67 17.32 -15.92
C THR A 168 -15.36 16.28 -16.99
N GLY A 169 -14.14 16.30 -17.54
CA GLY A 169 -13.75 15.45 -18.68
C GLY A 169 -14.33 15.91 -20.02
N GLU A 170 -15.00 17.06 -20.06
CA GLU A 170 -15.53 17.64 -21.29
C GLU A 170 -14.40 18.33 -22.06
N SER A 171 -14.32 18.11 -23.38
CA SER A 171 -13.24 18.64 -24.22
C SER A 171 -13.52 20.04 -24.77
N LEU A 172 -14.76 20.52 -24.67
CA LEU A 172 -15.15 21.85 -25.13
C LEU A 172 -14.98 22.83 -23.97
N PRO A 173 -14.19 23.91 -24.14
CA PRO A 173 -14.12 24.98 -23.15
C PRO A 173 -15.50 25.59 -22.89
N ARG A 174 -15.75 25.97 -21.64
CA ARG A 174 -16.96 26.67 -21.22
C ARG A 174 -16.70 28.16 -21.22
N ASP A 175 -17.46 28.91 -22.01
CA ASP A 175 -17.43 30.38 -21.97
C ASP A 175 -18.04 30.89 -20.66
N VAL A 176 -17.41 31.90 -20.08
CA VAL A 176 -17.86 32.58 -18.86
C VAL A 176 -17.89 34.09 -19.05
N VAL A 177 -18.93 34.72 -18.54
CA VAL A 177 -19.16 36.18 -18.54
C VAL A 177 -19.45 36.69 -17.13
N PRO A 178 -19.48 38.02 -16.90
CA PRO A 178 -19.81 38.57 -15.59
C PRO A 178 -21.14 38.04 -15.06
N GLY A 179 -21.13 37.55 -13.82
CA GLY A 179 -22.28 36.89 -13.18
C GLY A 179 -22.21 35.36 -13.18
N ASP A 180 -21.35 34.75 -14.01
CA ASP A 180 -21.20 33.30 -14.04
C ASP A 180 -20.28 32.77 -12.91
N ASP A 181 -20.56 31.55 -12.48
CA ASP A 181 -19.71 30.80 -11.54
C ASP A 181 -18.48 30.21 -12.22
N VAL A 182 -17.32 30.37 -11.57
CA VAL A 182 -16.07 29.70 -11.92
C VAL A 182 -15.66 28.70 -10.85
N ILE A 183 -15.05 27.61 -11.31
CA ILE A 183 -14.67 26.48 -10.47
C ILE A 183 -13.14 26.43 -10.38
N SER A 184 -12.62 26.25 -9.16
CA SER A 184 -11.18 26.02 -8.93
C SER A 184 -10.66 24.87 -9.77
N GLY A 185 -9.42 24.94 -10.24
CA GLY A 185 -8.75 23.89 -11.02
C GLY A 185 -8.98 23.94 -12.53
N CYS A 186 -9.95 24.71 -13.03
CA CYS A 186 -10.08 25.00 -14.46
C CYS A 186 -8.91 25.85 -14.97
N ILE A 187 -8.60 25.78 -16.26
CA ILE A 187 -7.57 26.63 -16.88
C ILE A 187 -8.26 27.76 -17.66
N ASN A 188 -7.88 28.99 -17.36
CA ASN A 188 -8.37 30.15 -18.09
C ASN A 188 -7.64 30.27 -19.45
N GLN A 189 -8.33 30.31 -20.58
CA GLN A 189 -7.66 30.23 -21.90
C GLN A 189 -7.30 31.57 -22.53
N SER A 190 -8.18 32.58 -22.50
CA SER A 190 -8.06 33.74 -23.40
C SER A 190 -8.12 35.10 -22.71
N GLY A 191 -9.12 35.36 -21.87
CA GLY A 191 -9.37 36.66 -21.24
C GLY A 191 -8.77 36.79 -19.83
N LEU A 192 -8.63 38.02 -19.36
CA LEU A 192 -8.38 38.29 -17.93
C LEU A 192 -9.73 38.30 -17.20
N LEU A 193 -9.81 37.57 -16.10
CA LEU A 193 -11.01 37.49 -15.27
C LEU A 193 -10.73 38.10 -13.89
N ARG A 194 -11.64 38.98 -13.44
CA ARG A 194 -11.72 39.39 -12.04
C ARG A 194 -12.86 38.61 -11.40
N VAL A 195 -12.55 37.83 -10.38
CA VAL A 195 -13.48 36.89 -9.77
C VAL A 195 -13.60 37.20 -8.28
N ARG A 196 -14.82 37.28 -7.78
CA ARG A 196 -15.08 37.34 -6.33
C ARG A 196 -15.10 35.93 -5.78
N VAL A 197 -14.25 35.65 -4.80
CA VAL A 197 -14.17 34.34 -4.14
C VAL A 197 -15.46 34.08 -3.36
N THR A 198 -16.09 32.92 -3.58
CA THR A 198 -17.31 32.49 -2.88
C THR A 198 -17.07 31.41 -1.84
N LYS A 199 -15.96 30.65 -1.95
CA LYS A 199 -15.61 29.58 -1.01
C LYS A 199 -14.16 29.67 -0.58
N ALA A 200 -13.90 29.34 0.68
CA ALA A 200 -12.53 29.20 1.20
C ALA A 200 -11.81 28.00 0.55
N PHE A 201 -10.48 28.00 0.58
CA PHE A 201 -9.65 26.96 -0.04
C PHE A 201 -10.05 25.54 0.36
N GLY A 202 -10.27 25.27 1.65
CA GLY A 202 -10.67 23.95 2.14
C GLY A 202 -12.04 23.46 1.66
N GLU A 203 -12.91 24.38 1.22
CA GLU A 203 -14.24 24.08 0.70
C GLU A 203 -14.34 24.16 -0.83
N SER A 204 -13.27 24.57 -1.50
CA SER A 204 -13.18 24.65 -2.95
C SER A 204 -13.45 23.28 -3.59
N THR A 205 -13.94 23.31 -4.83
CA THR A 205 -14.28 22.08 -5.55
C THR A 205 -13.08 21.14 -5.69
N VAL A 206 -11.90 21.67 -6.00
CA VAL A 206 -10.64 20.88 -6.06
C VAL A 206 -10.30 20.29 -4.69
N ALA A 207 -10.37 21.07 -3.61
CA ALA A 207 -10.06 20.56 -2.28
C ALA A 207 -11.04 19.47 -1.83
N ARG A 208 -12.34 19.59 -2.15
CA ARG A 208 -13.33 18.54 -1.89
C ARG A 208 -13.04 17.28 -2.69
N ILE A 209 -12.72 17.41 -3.98
CA ILE A 209 -12.35 16.26 -4.83
C ILE A 209 -11.10 15.58 -4.27
N LEU A 210 -10.04 16.32 -3.95
CA LEU A 210 -8.82 15.79 -3.35
C LEU A 210 -9.11 15.05 -2.03
N ASN A 211 -9.89 15.67 -1.14
CA ASN A 211 -10.31 15.04 0.13
C ASN A 211 -11.11 13.75 -0.10
N LEU A 212 -12.09 13.74 -1.02
CA LEU A 212 -12.89 12.55 -1.32
C LEU A 212 -12.03 11.43 -1.89
N VAL A 213 -11.08 11.78 -2.74
CA VAL A 213 -10.18 10.84 -3.41
C VAL A 213 -9.17 10.25 -2.41
N GLU A 214 -8.56 11.07 -1.55
CA GLU A 214 -7.69 10.61 -0.46
C GLU A 214 -8.43 9.68 0.51
N ASN A 215 -9.61 10.08 0.95
CA ASN A 215 -10.44 9.28 1.85
C ASN A 215 -10.92 7.97 1.20
N SER A 216 -11.22 7.97 -0.10
CA SER A 216 -11.60 6.77 -0.85
C SER A 216 -10.43 5.80 -1.06
N SER A 217 -9.19 6.30 -1.13
CA SER A 217 -8.00 5.46 -1.26
C SER A 217 -7.50 4.84 0.05
N SER A 218 -8.15 5.12 1.18
CA SER A 218 -7.90 4.44 2.45
C SER A 218 -8.27 2.93 2.45
N LYS A 219 -8.67 2.36 1.29
CA LYS A 219 -8.94 0.92 1.09
C LYS A 219 -7.83 -0.02 1.58
N LYS A 220 -6.58 0.46 1.74
CA LYS A 220 -5.50 -0.30 2.36
C LYS A 220 -5.92 -0.95 3.69
N ALA A 221 -6.74 -0.26 4.49
CA ALA A 221 -7.18 -0.76 5.79
C ALA A 221 -8.15 -1.96 5.71
N LYS A 222 -8.95 -2.13 4.64
CA LYS A 222 -9.98 -3.19 4.61
C LYS A 222 -9.44 -4.58 4.30
N ALA A 223 -8.52 -4.72 3.34
CA ALA A 223 -7.93 -6.02 2.99
C ALA A 223 -6.90 -6.49 4.04
N GLU A 224 -6.04 -5.58 4.52
CA GLU A 224 -5.06 -5.85 5.59
C GLU A 224 -5.75 -6.32 6.89
N ASN A 225 -6.96 -5.79 7.16
CA ASN A 225 -7.78 -6.22 8.30
C ASN A 225 -8.36 -7.64 8.15
N PHE A 226 -8.64 -8.13 6.94
CA PHE A 226 -9.25 -9.45 6.78
C PHE A 226 -8.24 -10.57 7.07
N ILE A 227 -7.06 -10.52 6.45
CA ILE A 227 -6.01 -11.54 6.63
C ILE A 227 -5.55 -11.58 8.09
N THR A 228 -5.26 -10.41 8.67
CA THR A 228 -4.84 -10.31 10.07
C THR A 228 -5.92 -10.84 11.03
N LYS A 229 -7.20 -10.57 10.76
CA LYS A 229 -8.31 -11.05 11.58
C LYS A 229 -8.53 -12.55 11.44
N PHE A 230 -8.39 -13.10 10.23
CA PHE A 230 -8.46 -14.54 9.99
C PHE A 230 -7.32 -15.26 10.72
N ALA A 231 -6.07 -14.79 10.55
CA ALA A 231 -4.89 -15.36 11.18
C ALA A 231 -5.02 -15.43 12.71
N ARG A 232 -5.65 -14.42 13.34
CA ARG A 232 -5.89 -14.40 14.78
C ARG A 232 -6.69 -15.60 15.30
N TYR A 233 -7.61 -16.15 14.50
CA TYR A 233 -8.39 -17.34 14.87
C TYR A 233 -7.78 -18.62 14.28
N TYR A 234 -7.24 -18.55 13.08
CA TYR A 234 -6.68 -19.69 12.37
C TYR A 234 -5.36 -20.18 12.98
N THR A 235 -4.41 -19.27 13.23
CA THR A 235 -3.10 -19.58 13.81
C THR A 235 -3.20 -20.37 15.13
N PRO A 236 -3.99 -19.95 16.15
CA PRO A 236 -4.06 -20.73 17.39
C PRO A 236 -4.69 -22.11 17.17
N CYS A 237 -5.73 -22.24 16.33
CA CYS A 237 -6.33 -23.54 16.02
C CYS A 237 -5.32 -24.51 15.39
N VAL A 238 -4.52 -24.03 14.42
CA VAL A 238 -3.50 -24.83 13.74
C VAL A 238 -2.33 -25.18 14.66
N VAL A 239 -1.83 -24.22 15.44
CA VAL A 239 -0.71 -24.45 16.38
C VAL A 239 -1.13 -25.44 17.48
N ILE A 240 -2.34 -25.29 18.03
CA ILE A 240 -2.89 -26.25 19.01
C ILE A 240 -3.07 -27.62 18.35
N GLY A 241 -3.60 -27.68 17.13
CA GLY A 241 -3.72 -28.93 16.37
C GLY A 241 -2.38 -29.63 16.15
N ALA A 242 -1.34 -28.88 15.78
CA ALA A 242 0.02 -29.40 15.62
C ALA A 242 0.58 -29.93 16.94
N LEU A 243 0.38 -29.20 18.05
CA LEU A 243 0.83 -29.62 19.38
C LEU A 243 0.11 -30.90 19.83
N LEU A 244 -1.19 -31.00 19.61
CA LEU A 244 -1.95 -32.22 19.88
C LEU A 244 -1.46 -33.38 19.02
N LEU A 245 -1.15 -33.15 17.74
CA LEU A 245 -0.62 -34.17 16.83
C LEU A 245 0.79 -34.62 17.22
N ALA A 246 1.61 -33.72 17.77
CA ALA A 246 2.94 -34.05 18.26
C ALA A 246 2.91 -34.86 19.58
N VAL A 247 1.91 -34.63 20.44
CA VAL A 247 1.90 -35.16 21.82
C VAL A 247 0.95 -36.35 22.01
N LEU A 248 -0.27 -36.31 21.47
CA LEU A 248 -1.26 -37.36 21.72
C LEU A 248 -0.82 -38.73 21.18
N PRO A 249 -0.36 -38.87 19.93
CA PRO A 249 -0.08 -40.19 19.39
C PRO A 249 1.09 -40.91 20.08
N PRO A 250 2.23 -40.26 20.40
CA PRO A 250 3.28 -40.88 21.21
C PRO A 250 2.83 -41.30 22.61
N LEU A 251 1.89 -40.56 23.21
CA LEU A 251 1.44 -40.78 24.58
C LEU A 251 0.39 -41.90 24.72
N PHE A 252 -0.41 -42.13 23.68
CA PHE A 252 -1.49 -43.13 23.68
C PHE A 252 -1.20 -44.39 22.83
N PHE A 253 -0.28 -44.32 21.86
CA PHE A 253 -0.03 -45.40 20.90
C PHE A 253 1.44 -45.85 20.84
N ASP A 254 2.26 -45.54 21.84
CA ASP A 254 3.71 -45.87 21.92
C ASP A 254 4.50 -45.49 20.64
N GLY A 255 4.07 -44.42 19.97
CA GLY A 255 4.70 -43.92 18.75
C GLY A 255 6.07 -43.27 19.01
N ALA A 256 6.99 -43.39 18.04
CA ALA A 256 8.26 -42.67 18.09
C ALA A 256 8.02 -41.15 18.10
N TRP A 257 8.46 -40.47 19.17
CA TRP A 257 8.29 -39.02 19.34
C TRP A 257 8.84 -38.21 18.16
N ASN A 258 9.98 -38.65 17.61
CA ASN A 258 10.62 -37.95 16.49
C ASN A 258 9.73 -37.92 15.24
N ASP A 259 9.08 -39.04 14.92
CA ASP A 259 8.21 -39.15 13.73
C ASP A 259 6.95 -38.29 13.86
N TRP A 260 6.35 -38.24 15.06
CA TRP A 260 5.15 -37.45 15.30
C TRP A 260 5.43 -35.95 15.39
N ILE A 261 6.57 -35.56 15.96
CA ILE A 261 7.05 -34.17 15.90
C ILE A 261 7.29 -33.76 14.44
N HIS A 262 7.94 -34.62 13.64
CA HIS A 262 8.16 -34.36 12.22
C HIS A 262 6.83 -34.20 11.45
N ARG A 263 5.84 -35.05 11.73
CA ARG A 263 4.49 -34.94 11.14
C ARG A 263 3.77 -33.67 11.57
N ALA A 264 3.91 -33.25 12.83
CA ALA A 264 3.33 -31.99 13.32
C ALA A 264 3.95 -30.77 12.65
N LEU A 265 5.26 -30.79 12.40
CA LEU A 265 5.97 -29.73 11.67
C LEU A 265 5.55 -29.69 10.20
N ILE A 266 5.42 -30.84 9.53
CA ILE A 266 4.84 -30.91 8.18
C ILE A 266 3.42 -30.35 8.16
N PHE A 267 2.60 -30.70 9.15
CA PHE A 267 1.23 -30.18 9.27
C PHE A 267 1.20 -28.66 9.40
N LEU A 268 2.10 -28.06 10.20
CA LEU A 268 2.24 -26.61 10.30
C LEU A 268 2.60 -25.97 8.97
N VAL A 269 3.56 -26.57 8.24
CA VAL A 269 4.01 -26.10 6.92
C VAL A 269 2.87 -26.14 5.89
N ILE A 270 2.11 -27.24 5.84
CA ILE A 270 0.98 -27.39 4.91
C ILE A 270 -0.17 -26.43 5.27
N SER A 271 -0.33 -26.11 6.55
CA SER A 271 -1.36 -25.20 7.04
C SER A 271 -1.05 -23.71 6.79
N CYS A 272 0.12 -23.35 6.26
CA CYS A 272 0.41 -21.96 5.94
C CYS A 272 -0.61 -21.42 4.91
N PRO A 273 -1.38 -20.36 5.21
CA PRO A 273 -2.49 -19.90 4.37
C PRO A 273 -1.99 -19.04 3.19
N CYS A 274 -0.91 -19.43 2.52
CA CYS A 274 -0.26 -18.66 1.46
C CYS A 274 -1.21 -18.33 0.30
N ALA A 275 -2.13 -19.23 -0.04
CA ALA A 275 -3.13 -19.01 -1.08
C ALA A 275 -4.21 -18.00 -0.66
N LEU A 276 -4.58 -17.97 0.63
CA LEU A 276 -5.57 -17.04 1.16
C LEU A 276 -5.06 -15.59 1.17
N VAL A 277 -3.75 -15.39 1.37
CA VAL A 277 -3.11 -14.06 1.31
C VAL A 277 -3.22 -13.43 -0.09
N ILE A 278 -3.36 -14.26 -1.13
CA ILE A 278 -3.46 -13.80 -2.53
C ILE A 278 -4.92 -13.54 -2.95
N SER A 279 -5.90 -14.04 -2.18
CA SER A 279 -7.34 -13.92 -2.45
C SER A 279 -7.95 -12.63 -1.91
#